data_AF-A0A916S268-F1
#
_entry.id   AF-A0A916S268-F1
#
_cell.length_a   1.000
_cell.length_b   1.000
_cell.length_c   1.000
_cell.angle_alpha   90.00
_cell.angle_beta   90.00
_cell.angle_gamma   90.00
#
_symmetry.space_group_name_H-M   'P 1'
#
loop_
_entity.id
_entity.type
_entity.pdbx_description
1 polymer ?
#
loop_
_entity_poly.entity_id
_entity_poly.type
_entity_poly.pdbx_seq_one_letter_code
_entity_poly.pdbx_strand_id
1 'polypeptide(L)'
;MPIFLRTKMRRLRRLPFRRLAISSLMFLLALPAHAQAVAGGDPWDNAVNVLKNAFTGPIATGLSLVAIVVGGLMFAYGEGQSKRMLAGIIFGVGMAIGAVNFMAWLFP
;
A
#
# COMPACT_ATOMS: atom_id res chain seq x y z
N MET A 1 45.59 61.85 -23.30
CA MET A 1 46.06 60.55 -22.76
C MET A 1 44.87 59.83 -22.16
N PRO A 2 44.48 58.63 -22.63
CA PRO A 2 43.18 58.06 -22.34
C PRO A 2 43.14 57.35 -20.98
N ILE A 3 41.97 57.51 -20.36
CA ILE A 3 41.55 57.01 -19.06
C ILE A 3 41.11 55.54 -19.16
N PHE A 4 41.42 54.80 -18.10
CA PHE A 4 41.01 53.45 -17.73
C PHE A 4 39.66 52.96 -18.29
N LEU A 5 39.62 51.69 -18.71
CA LEU A 5 38.52 50.76 -18.39
C LEU A 5 38.99 49.31 -18.63
N ARG A 6 39.60 48.71 -17.60
CA ARG A 6 39.81 47.26 -17.54
C ARG A 6 38.46 46.61 -17.27
N THR A 7 37.75 46.24 -18.32
CA THR A 7 36.52 45.45 -18.25
C THR A 7 36.86 44.08 -17.67
N LYS A 8 36.65 43.91 -16.36
CA LYS A 8 36.77 42.63 -15.68
C LYS A 8 35.58 41.78 -16.11
N MET A 9 35.70 41.15 -17.29
CA MET A 9 34.71 40.25 -17.85
C MET A 9 34.34 39.23 -16.77
N ARG A 10 33.08 39.29 -16.34
CA ARG A 10 32.50 38.41 -15.33
C ARG A 10 32.75 36.98 -15.79
N ARG A 11 33.60 36.26 -15.05
CA ARG A 11 33.72 34.80 -15.18
C ARG A 11 32.31 34.24 -15.03
N LEU A 12 31.68 33.89 -16.15
CA LEU A 12 30.49 33.08 -16.19
C LEU A 12 30.86 31.80 -15.45
N ARG A 13 30.40 31.74 -14.21
CA ARG A 13 30.63 30.68 -13.25
C ARG A 13 29.96 29.46 -13.87
N ARG A 14 30.72 28.67 -14.64
CA ARG A 14 30.32 27.36 -15.12
C ARG A 14 29.90 26.59 -13.87
N LEU A 15 28.60 26.54 -13.61
CA LEU A 15 28.05 25.72 -12.55
C LEU A 15 28.50 24.30 -12.93
N PRO A 16 29.30 23.63 -12.09
CA PRO A 16 29.86 22.36 -12.47
C PRO A 16 28.67 21.43 -12.76
N PHE A 17 28.63 20.87 -13.97
CA PHE A 17 27.58 19.96 -14.43
C PHE A 17 27.29 18.85 -13.39
N ARG A 18 28.32 18.47 -12.62
CA ARG A 18 28.24 17.61 -11.44
C ARG A 18 27.26 18.07 -10.36
N ARG A 19 27.18 19.37 -10.03
CA ARG A 19 26.21 19.91 -9.06
C ARG A 19 24.78 19.86 -9.59
N LEU A 20 24.58 20.09 -10.88
CA LEU A 20 23.28 19.94 -11.54
C LEU A 20 22.84 18.48 -11.55
N ALA A 21 23.73 17.55 -11.90
CA ALA A 21 23.46 16.12 -11.92
C ALA A 21 23.13 15.54 -10.52
N ILE A 22 23.83 15.99 -9.48
CA ILE A 22 23.52 15.60 -8.09
C ILE A 22 22.15 16.16 -7.68
N SER A 23 21.85 17.40 -8.03
CA SER A 23 20.55 18.02 -7.69
C SER A 23 19.40 17.32 -8.41
N SER A 24 19.56 16.96 -9.69
CA SER A 24 18.54 16.21 -10.43
C SER A 24 18.35 14.79 -9.89
N LEU A 25 19.43 14.13 -9.48
CA LEU A 25 19.36 12.80 -8.87
C LEU A 25 18.66 12.85 -7.49
N MET A 26 18.95 13.86 -6.68
CA MET A 26 18.25 14.11 -5.42
C MET A 26 16.76 14.39 -5.65
N PHE A 27 16.42 15.15 -6.70
CA PHE A 27 15.03 15.40 -7.07
C PHE A 27 14.31 14.12 -7.50
N LEU A 28 14.97 13.29 -8.32
CA LEU A 28 14.48 11.98 -8.78
C LEU A 28 14.20 11.00 -7.61
N LEU A 29 15.07 11.02 -6.59
CA LEU A 29 14.91 10.20 -5.38
C LEU A 29 13.83 10.75 -4.43
N ALA A 30 13.51 12.04 -4.49
CA ALA A 30 12.51 12.67 -3.63
C ALA A 30 11.06 12.53 -4.13
N LEU A 31 10.85 12.17 -5.41
CA LEU A 31 9.50 11.94 -5.96
C LEU A 31 8.69 10.87 -5.22
N PRO A 32 9.21 9.67 -4.92
CA PRO A 32 8.43 8.65 -4.19
C PRO A 32 8.05 9.11 -2.76
N ALA A 33 8.90 9.92 -2.10
CA ALA A 33 8.60 10.47 -0.79
C ALA A 33 7.49 11.55 -0.85
N HIS A 34 7.48 12.36 -1.92
CA HIS A 34 6.40 13.32 -2.15
C HIS A 34 5.09 12.67 -2.61
N ALA A 35 5.14 11.54 -3.30
CA ALA A 35 3.95 10.76 -3.63
C ALA A 35 3.27 10.22 -2.36
N GLN A 36 4.04 9.83 -1.34
CA GLN A 36 3.49 9.42 -0.04
C GLN A 36 2.90 10.59 0.77
N ALA A 37 3.41 11.81 0.59
CA ALA A 37 2.91 13.00 1.30
C ALA A 37 1.70 13.66 0.59
N VAL A 38 1.63 13.59 -0.74
CA VAL A 38 0.49 14.10 -1.54
C VAL A 38 -0.64 13.05 -1.64
N ALA A 39 -0.34 11.77 -1.45
CA ALA A 39 -1.33 10.73 -1.15
C ALA A 39 -1.90 10.82 0.28
N GLY A 40 -1.59 11.89 1.02
CA GLY A 40 -2.34 12.32 2.19
C GLY A 40 -3.69 12.91 1.80
N GLY A 41 -4.50 12.16 1.05
CA GLY A 41 -5.95 12.34 1.05
C GLY A 41 -6.45 12.21 2.49
N ASP A 42 -7.63 12.77 2.78
CA ASP A 42 -8.22 12.83 4.12
C ASP A 42 -7.81 11.64 5.00
N PRO A 43 -7.35 11.85 6.25
CA PRO A 43 -6.90 10.76 7.12
C PRO A 43 -7.89 9.59 7.21
N TRP A 44 -9.18 9.88 7.02
CA TRP A 44 -10.27 8.94 6.92
C TRP A 44 -10.24 8.06 5.66
N ASP A 45 -9.89 8.59 4.50
CA ASP A 45 -9.75 7.82 3.26
C ASP A 45 -8.55 6.86 3.36
N ASN A 46 -7.42 7.33 3.90
CA ASN A 46 -6.29 6.46 4.20
C ASN A 46 -6.69 5.34 5.18
N ALA A 47 -7.40 5.67 6.27
CA ALA A 47 -7.90 4.68 7.22
C ALA A 47 -8.84 3.66 6.57
N VAL A 48 -9.76 4.11 5.70
CA VAL A 48 -10.67 3.24 4.94
C VAL A 48 -9.90 2.32 3.99
N ASN A 49 -8.87 2.82 3.30
CA ASN A 49 -8.06 2.01 2.41
C ASN A 49 -7.20 0.97 3.17
N VAL A 50 -6.69 1.32 4.35
CA VAL A 50 -6.03 0.37 5.26
C VAL A 50 -7.00 -0.73 5.71
N LEU A 51 -8.24 -0.37 6.08
CA LEU A 51 -9.28 -1.34 6.45
C LEU A 51 -9.64 -2.27 5.28
N LYS A 52 -9.83 -1.73 4.07
CA LYS A 52 -10.06 -2.53 2.86
C LYS A 52 -8.93 -3.52 2.64
N ASN A 53 -7.68 -3.06 2.67
CA ASN A 53 -6.50 -3.91 2.51
C ASN A 53 -6.36 -4.96 3.62
N ALA A 54 -6.80 -4.67 4.85
CA ALA A 54 -6.80 -5.66 5.93
C ALA A 54 -7.82 -6.79 5.67
N PHE A 55 -8.99 -6.47 5.12
CA PHE A 55 -10.05 -7.44 4.83
C PHE A 55 -9.86 -8.22 3.51
N THR A 56 -9.10 -7.70 2.56
CA THR A 56 -8.82 -8.39 1.28
C THR A 56 -7.40 -8.92 1.16
N GLY A 57 -6.50 -8.48 2.03
CA GLY A 57 -5.08 -8.81 2.00
C GLY A 57 -4.69 -10.04 2.84
N PRO A 58 -3.38 -10.18 3.17
CA PRO A 58 -2.84 -11.39 3.80
C PRO A 58 -3.41 -11.67 5.18
N ILE A 59 -3.90 -10.65 5.89
CA ILE A 59 -4.51 -10.78 7.22
C ILE A 59 -5.81 -11.59 7.13
N ALA A 60 -6.66 -11.31 6.14
CA ALA A 60 -7.92 -12.04 5.95
C ALA A 60 -7.68 -13.52 5.59
N THR A 61 -6.69 -13.79 4.75
CA THR A 61 -6.27 -15.16 4.42
C THR A 61 -5.74 -15.89 5.66
N GLY A 62 -4.96 -15.21 6.50
CA GLY A 62 -4.46 -15.77 7.77
C GLY A 62 -5.58 -16.12 8.75
N LEU A 63 -6.56 -15.23 8.94
CA LEU A 63 -7.73 -15.50 9.79
C LEU A 63 -8.58 -16.66 9.25
N SER A 64 -8.73 -16.76 7.91
CA SER A 64 -9.47 -17.85 7.28
C SER A 64 -8.79 -19.20 7.55
N LEU A 65 -7.46 -19.27 7.45
CA LEU A 65 -6.70 -20.47 7.76
C LEU A 65 -6.88 -20.91 9.23
N VAL A 66 -6.78 -19.96 10.17
CA VAL A 66 -6.99 -20.25 11.60
C VAL A 66 -8.39 -20.79 11.87
N ALA A 67 -9.42 -20.18 11.27
CA ALA A 67 -10.80 -20.64 11.42
C ALA A 67 -10.99 -22.08 10.91
N ILE A 68 -10.36 -22.46 9.80
CA ILE A 68 -10.40 -23.83 9.27
C ILE A 68 -9.73 -24.81 10.22
N VAL A 69 -8.56 -24.47 10.77
CA VAL A 69 -7.83 -25.34 11.71
C VAL A 69 -8.63 -25.57 13.00
N VAL A 70 -9.15 -24.50 13.60
CA VAL A 70 -9.99 -24.60 14.81
C VAL A 70 -11.27 -25.37 14.52
N GLY A 71 -11.88 -25.13 13.37
CA GLY A 71 -13.03 -25.88 12.88
C GLY A 71 -12.76 -27.37 12.72
N GLY A 72 -11.60 -27.74 12.17
CA GLY A 72 -11.17 -29.14 12.01
C GLY A 72 -10.87 -29.83 13.34
N LEU A 73 -10.29 -29.12 14.30
CA LEU A 73 -10.07 -29.63 15.66
C LEU A 73 -11.40 -29.88 16.39
N MET A 74 -12.32 -28.91 16.35
CA MET A 74 -13.67 -29.11 16.86
C MET A 74 -14.39 -30.25 16.15
N PHE A 75 -14.17 -30.44 14.85
CA PHE A 75 -14.74 -31.55 14.11
C PHE A 75 -14.21 -32.91 14.60
N ALA A 76 -12.91 -33.00 14.85
CA ALA A 76 -12.22 -34.22 15.28
C ALA A 76 -12.62 -34.67 16.70
N TYR A 77 -12.90 -33.73 17.61
CA TYR A 77 -13.30 -34.02 18.99
C TYR A 77 -14.81 -33.89 19.25
N GLY A 78 -15.59 -33.47 18.25
CA GLY A 78 -17.01 -33.22 18.38
C GLY A 78 -17.85 -34.48 18.19
N GLU A 79 -18.17 -35.18 19.28
CA GLU A 79 -19.13 -36.28 19.30
C GLU A 79 -20.54 -35.77 18.92
N GLY A 80 -20.89 -35.85 17.63
CA GLY A 80 -22.28 -35.82 17.15
C GLY A 80 -22.85 -34.49 16.64
N GLN A 81 -22.42 -33.31 17.12
CA GLN A 81 -22.90 -31.99 16.61
C GLN A 81 -22.11 -31.45 15.39
N SER A 82 -21.09 -32.21 14.99
CA SER A 82 -20.05 -31.81 14.04
C SER A 82 -20.54 -31.40 12.65
N LYS A 83 -21.61 -32.02 12.15
CA LYS A 83 -22.16 -31.73 10.80
C LYS A 83 -22.72 -30.31 10.69
N ARG A 84 -23.35 -29.79 11.74
CA ARG A 84 -23.90 -28.42 11.76
C ARG A 84 -22.78 -27.38 11.84
N MET A 85 -21.72 -27.68 12.61
CA MET A 85 -20.55 -26.82 12.72
C MET A 85 -19.75 -26.75 11.41
N LEU A 86 -19.49 -27.89 10.77
CA LEU A 86 -18.85 -27.93 9.45
C LEU A 86 -19.64 -27.14 8.40
N ALA A 87 -20.96 -27.32 8.35
CA ALA A 87 -21.82 -26.59 7.44
C ALA A 87 -21.72 -25.07 7.68
N GLY A 88 -21.69 -24.63 8.94
CA GLY A 88 -21.50 -23.23 9.30
C GLY A 88 -20.14 -22.66 8.87
N ILE A 89 -19.06 -23.43 9.01
CA ILE A 89 -17.72 -23.01 8.58
C ILE A 89 -17.64 -22.91 7.06
N ILE A 90 -18.09 -23.93 6.32
CA ILE A 90 -18.08 -23.93 4.85
C ILE A 90 -18.93 -22.79 4.30
N PHE A 91 -20.12 -22.58 4.88
CA PHE A 91 -21.01 -21.49 4.51
C PHE A 91 -20.41 -20.12 4.80
N GLY A 92 -19.80 -19.93 5.98
CA GLY A 92 -19.14 -18.68 6.35
C GLY A 92 -17.93 -18.35 5.46
N VAL A 93 -17.09 -19.34 5.15
CA VAL A 93 -15.96 -19.17 4.22
C VAL A 93 -16.45 -18.88 2.80
N GLY A 94 -17.47 -19.61 2.33
CA GLY A 94 -18.08 -19.37 1.01
C GLY A 94 -18.67 -17.95 0.88
N MET A 95 -19.36 -17.46 1.90
CA MET A 95 -19.85 -16.08 1.95
C MET A 95 -18.71 -15.06 1.97
N ALA A 96 -17.66 -15.28 2.77
CA ALA A 96 -16.52 -14.34 2.85
C ALA A 96 -15.84 -14.18 1.48
N ILE A 97 -15.56 -15.29 0.80
CA ILE A 97 -14.96 -15.28 -0.55
C ILE A 97 -15.94 -14.67 -1.56
N GLY A 98 -17.23 -15.01 -1.50
CA GLY A 98 -18.26 -14.46 -2.37
C GLY A 98 -18.41 -12.94 -2.22
N ALA A 99 -18.34 -12.42 -1.00
CA ALA A 99 -18.43 -10.99 -0.72
C ALA A 99 -17.26 -10.20 -1.32
N VAL A 100 -16.03 -10.73 -1.27
CA VAL A 100 -14.86 -10.10 -1.91
C VAL A 100 -15.06 -10.00 -3.43
N ASN A 101 -15.54 -11.08 -4.06
CA ASN A 101 -15.82 -11.10 -5.50
C ASN A 101 -16.98 -10.16 -5.87
N PHE A 102 -18.04 -10.12 -5.06
CA PHE A 102 -19.16 -9.21 -5.27
C PHE A 102 -18.74 -7.73 -5.17
N MET A 103 -17.91 -7.38 -4.18
CA MET A 103 -17.38 -6.02 -4.04
C MET A 103 -16.49 -5.61 -5.21
N ALA A 104 -15.63 -6.52 -5.70
CA ALA A 104 -14.81 -6.28 -6.89
C ALA A 104 -15.64 -6.11 -8.17
N TRP A 105 -16.80 -6.76 -8.26
CA TRP A 105 -17.72 -6.58 -9.39
C TRP A 105 -18.54 -5.28 -9.29
N LEU A 106 -18.99 -4.94 -8.08
CA LEU A 106 -19.83 -3.76 -7.82
C LEU A 106 -19.03 -2.45 -7.97
N PHE A 107 -17.74 -2.49 -7.64
CA PHE A 107 -16.82 -1.36 -7.72
C PHE A 107 -15.55 -1.79 -8.48
N PRO A 108 -15.60 -1.87 -9.83
CA PRO A 108 -14.44 -2.20 -10.65
C PRO A 108 -13.35 -1.12 -10.58
#